data_AF-A0AAW1SXL9-F1
#
_entry.id   AF-A0AAW1SXL9-F1
#
_cell.length_a   1.000
_cell.length_b   1.000
_cell.length_c   1.000
_cell.angle_alpha   90.00
_cell.angle_beta   90.00
_cell.angle_gamma   90.00
#
_symmetry.space_group_name_H-M   'P 1'
#
loop_
_entity.id
_entity.type
_entity.pdbx_description
1 polymer ?
#
loop_
_entity_poly.entity_id
_entity_poly.type
_entity_poly.pdbx_seq_one_letter_code
_entity_poly.pdbx_strand_id
1 'polypeptide(L)'
;MRDQHLLINLVILLWIPGPLKGWYYSSQFTPLIVFFMLFLAVVKNTALPHFVRFHCMQAVMLDIVVMLFVILQPYFPAEVRWSPFMNFYDILSFNTCMPAIIYCIFWALCGRYAELPWVSDSVYMQVEASEQMP
;
A
#
# COMPACT_ATOMS: atom_id res chain seq x y z
N MET A 1 -25.68 16.01 6.16
CA MET A 1 -25.86 15.00 5.08
C MET A 1 -24.55 14.65 4.38
N ARG A 2 -23.56 15.55 4.26
CA ARG A 2 -22.22 15.24 3.69
C ARG A 2 -21.39 14.31 4.58
N ASP A 3 -21.59 14.40 5.89
CA ASP A 3 -20.83 13.64 6.90
C ASP A 3 -21.22 12.15 6.93
N GLN A 4 -22.45 11.83 6.54
CA GLN A 4 -22.99 10.46 6.61
C GLN A 4 -22.35 9.53 5.59
N HIS A 5 -22.05 10.02 4.38
CA HIS A 5 -21.32 9.26 3.36
C HIS A 5 -19.84 9.08 3.72
N LEU A 6 -19.23 10.09 4.36
CA LEU A 6 -17.86 9.99 4.88
C LEU A 6 -17.76 8.94 5.99
N LEU A 7 -18.74 8.90 6.90
CA LEU A 7 -18.81 7.92 7.97
C LEU A 7 -19.01 6.49 7.43
N ILE A 8 -19.84 6.29 6.41
CA ILE A 8 -20.05 4.96 5.80
C ILE A 8 -18.79 4.47 5.07
N ASN A 9 -18.10 5.35 4.32
CA ASN A 9 -16.84 5.02 3.67
C ASN A 9 -15.71 4.77 4.68
N LEU A 10 -15.65 5.55 5.76
CA LEU A 10 -14.72 5.32 6.87
C LEU A 10 -14.98 3.97 7.54
N VAL A 11 -16.24 3.62 7.81
CA VAL A 11 -16.61 2.36 8.47
C VAL A 11 -16.25 1.16 7.58
N ILE A 12 -16.68 1.12 6.33
CA ILE A 12 -16.39 -0.03 5.43
C ILE A 12 -14.87 -0.24 5.25
N LEU A 13 -14.12 0.86 5.20
CA LEU A 13 -12.68 0.84 4.97
C LEU A 13 -11.85 0.63 6.25
N LEU A 14 -12.40 0.89 7.44
CA LEU A 14 -11.80 0.53 8.73
C LEU A 14 -12.04 -0.95 9.11
N TRP A 15 -13.16 -1.54 8.68
CA TRP A 15 -13.59 -2.86 9.13
C TRP A 15 -12.83 -4.03 8.48
N ILE A 16 -12.36 -3.88 7.23
CA ILE A 16 -11.60 -4.94 6.53
C ILE A 16 -10.16 -5.09 7.07
N PRO A 17 -9.35 -4.02 7.26
CA PRO A 17 -8.02 -4.14 7.85
C PRO A 17 -8.01 -4.11 9.39
N GLY A 18 -9.12 -3.74 10.03
CA GLY A 18 -9.27 -3.59 11.48
C GLY A 18 -8.69 -4.71 12.35
N PRO A 19 -8.99 -6.01 12.09
CA PRO A 19 -8.48 -7.10 12.92
C PRO A 19 -6.97 -7.33 12.76
N LEU A 20 -6.39 -7.00 11.60
CA LEU A 20 -4.97 -7.20 11.31
C LEU A 20 -4.09 -6.02 11.73
N LYS A 21 -4.68 -4.84 11.96
CA LYS A 21 -4.00 -3.62 12.37
C LYS A 21 -3.13 -3.81 13.62
N GLY A 22 -3.66 -4.49 14.64
CA GLY A 22 -2.94 -4.69 15.91
C GLY A 22 -1.66 -5.51 15.76
N TRP A 23 -1.67 -6.51 14.88
CA TRP A 23 -0.49 -7.31 14.58
C TRP A 23 0.51 -6.54 13.71
N TYR A 24 0.03 -5.88 12.66
CA TYR A 24 0.88 -5.19 11.70
C TYR A 24 1.64 -4.01 12.31
N TYR A 25 1.00 -3.25 13.21
CA TYR A 25 1.61 -2.11 13.90
C TYR A 25 2.12 -2.44 15.31
N SER A 26 2.30 -3.73 15.62
CA SER A 26 2.83 -4.19 16.92
C SER A 26 4.25 -3.69 17.19
N SER A 27 5.06 -3.55 16.14
CA SER A 27 6.42 -3.04 16.21
C SER A 27 6.69 -2.18 14.98
N GLN A 28 7.58 -1.19 15.13
CA GLN A 28 8.05 -0.35 14.02
C GLN A 28 8.70 -1.17 12.89
N PHE A 29 9.23 -2.36 13.21
CA PHE A 29 9.91 -3.24 12.26
C PHE A 29 8.98 -4.27 11.62
N THR A 30 7.76 -4.49 12.14
CA THR A 30 6.85 -5.51 11.61
C THR A 30 6.54 -5.31 10.13
N PRO A 31 6.21 -4.08 9.64
CA PRO A 31 6.01 -3.83 8.22
C PRO A 31 7.23 -4.18 7.36
N LEU A 32 8.44 -3.87 7.86
CA LEU A 32 9.69 -4.19 7.19
C LEU A 32 9.95 -5.70 7.11
N ILE A 33 9.59 -6.44 8.16
CA ILE A 33 9.68 -7.91 8.16
C ILE A 33 8.69 -8.49 7.16
N VAL A 34 7.45 -8.00 7.13
CA VAL A 34 6.43 -8.41 6.16
C VAL A 34 6.89 -8.14 4.73
N PHE A 35 7.50 -6.98 4.49
CA PHE A 35 8.13 -6.64 3.22
C PHE A 35 9.15 -7.71 2.79
N PHE A 36 10.13 -8.02 3.65
CA PHE A 36 11.17 -8.99 3.30
C PHE A 36 10.60 -10.39 3.08
N MET A 37 9.62 -10.80 3.90
CA MET A 37 8.95 -12.09 3.75
C MET A 37 8.24 -12.20 2.40
N LEU A 38 7.42 -11.21 2.03
CA LEU A 38 6.72 -11.22 0.75
C LEU A 38 7.69 -11.15 -0.44
N PHE A 39 8.70 -10.28 -0.36
CA PHE A 39 9.66 -10.10 -1.43
C PHE A 39 10.49 -11.38 -1.68
N LEU A 40 11.04 -11.98 -0.63
CA LEU A 40 11.88 -13.18 -0.77
C LEU A 40 11.05 -14.44 -1.07
N ALA A 41 9.88 -14.60 -0.47
CA ALA A 41 9.09 -15.81 -0.62
C ALA A 41 8.23 -15.84 -1.90
N VAL A 42 7.74 -14.68 -2.34
CA VAL A 42 6.81 -14.58 -3.47
C VAL A 42 7.50 -13.99 -4.69
N VAL A 43 8.03 -12.77 -4.59
CA VAL A 43 8.55 -12.03 -5.76
C VAL A 43 9.76 -12.76 -6.38
N LYS A 44 10.70 -13.20 -5.55
CA LYS A 44 11.89 -13.93 -6.00
C LYS A 44 11.63 -15.40 -6.38
N ASN A 45 10.43 -15.92 -6.12
CA ASN A 45 10.12 -17.31 -6.40
C ASN A 45 9.63 -17.46 -7.84
N THR A 46 10.53 -17.83 -8.75
CA THR A 46 10.23 -18.02 -10.18
C THR A 46 9.32 -19.22 -10.47
N ALA A 47 9.06 -20.10 -9.50
CA ALA A 47 8.06 -21.16 -9.64
C ALA A 47 6.62 -20.62 -9.59
N LEU A 48 6.41 -19.42 -9.05
CA LEU A 48 5.11 -18.76 -9.04
C LEU A 48 4.82 -18.07 -10.38
N PRO A 49 3.55 -18.04 -10.82
CA PRO A 49 3.18 -17.37 -12.06
C PRO A 49 3.48 -15.87 -11.97
N HIS A 50 3.91 -15.29 -13.09
CA HIS A 50 4.24 -13.86 -13.20
C HIS A 50 3.12 -12.96 -12.66
N PHE A 51 1.85 -13.33 -12.89
CA PHE A 51 0.68 -12.61 -12.37
C PHE A 51 0.70 -12.40 -10.85
N VAL A 52 1.00 -13.45 -10.08
CA VAL A 52 1.03 -13.38 -8.60
C VAL A 52 2.22 -12.56 -8.14
N ARG A 53 3.36 -12.71 -8.80
CA ARG A 53 4.59 -11.96 -8.50
C ARG A 53 4.41 -10.47 -8.78
N PHE A 54 3.77 -10.12 -9.90
CA PHE A 54 3.41 -8.76 -10.26
C PHE A 54 2.51 -8.10 -9.20
N HIS A 55 1.37 -8.71 -8.88
CA HIS A 55 0.43 -8.14 -7.91
C HIS A 55 1.03 -8.07 -6.49
N CYS A 56 1.86 -9.05 -6.11
CA CYS A 56 2.59 -9.02 -4.84
C CYS A 56 3.61 -7.87 -4.80
N MET A 57 4.41 -7.72 -5.86
CA MET A 57 5.38 -6.64 -5.96
C MET A 57 4.70 -5.26 -5.99
N GLN A 58 3.56 -5.15 -6.66
CA GLN A 58 2.75 -3.93 -6.66
C GLN A 58 2.16 -3.60 -5.28
N ALA A 59 1.68 -4.60 -4.54
CA ALA A 59 1.23 -4.41 -3.16
C ALA A 59 2.37 -3.91 -2.27
N VAL A 60 3.57 -4.48 -2.43
CA VAL A 60 4.79 -4.05 -1.72
C VAL A 60 5.19 -2.62 -2.06
N MET A 61 5.17 -2.22 -3.34
CA MET A 61 5.48 -0.85 -3.73
C MET A 61 4.46 0.15 -3.17
N LEU A 62 3.17 -0.19 -3.18
CA LEU A 62 2.13 0.65 -2.60
C LEU A 62 2.26 0.75 -1.07
N ASP A 63 2.63 -0.33 -0.39
CA ASP A 63 2.89 -0.31 1.06
C ASP A 63 4.05 0.64 1.40
N ILE A 64 5.13 0.66 0.60
CA ILE A 64 6.21 1.63 0.75
C ILE A 64 5.69 3.08 0.60
N VAL A 65 4.87 3.35 -0.41
CA VAL A 65 4.28 4.70 -0.61
C VAL A 65 3.45 5.12 0.59
N VAL A 66 2.59 4.24 1.10
CA VAL A 66 1.78 4.50 2.30
C VAL A 66 2.66 4.71 3.53
N MET A 67 3.69 3.87 3.70
CA MET A 67 4.63 3.96 4.80
C MET A 67 5.37 5.31 4.80
N LEU A 68 5.78 5.81 3.63
CA LEU A 68 6.41 7.13 3.52
C LEU A 68 5.49 8.24 4.04
N PHE A 69 4.19 8.19 3.73
CA PHE A 69 3.24 9.16 4.27
C PHE A 69 3.19 9.12 5.81
N VAL A 70 3.21 7.93 6.40
CA VAL A 70 3.16 7.73 7.86
C VAL A 70 4.47 8.18 8.52
N ILE A 71 5.61 7.79 7.97
CA ILE A 71 6.94 8.13 8.51
C ILE A 71 7.17 9.63 8.51
N LEU A 72 6.66 10.38 7.52
CA LEU A 72 6.84 11.83 7.43
C LEU A 72 6.07 12.60 8.51
N GLN A 73 4.94 12.08 9.00
CA GLN A 73 4.10 12.77 10.00
C GLN A 73 4.84 13.26 11.24
N PRO A 74 5.63 12.42 11.95
CA PRO A 74 6.37 12.85 13.13
C PRO A 74 7.47 13.87 12.86
N TYR A 75 7.99 13.97 11.63
CA TYR A 75 9.02 14.94 11.26
C TYR A 75 8.47 16.35 11.05
N PHE A 76 7.16 16.52 10.96
CA PHE A 76 6.58 17.87 10.91
C PHE A 76 6.69 18.57 12.28
N PRO A 77 7.03 19.88 12.28
CA PRO A 77 7.09 20.68 13.50
C PRO A 77 5.74 20.73 14.20
N ALA A 78 5.76 20.93 15.53
CA ALA A 78 4.56 20.79 16.37
C ALA A 78 3.45 21.76 15.94
N GLU A 79 3.80 22.96 15.50
CA GLU A 79 2.90 24.01 15.03
C GLU A 79 2.12 23.57 13.79
N VAL A 80 2.76 22.81 12.90
CA VAL A 80 2.13 22.30 11.67
C VAL A 80 1.20 21.13 11.98
N ARG A 81 1.53 20.31 12.97
CA ARG A 81 0.75 19.10 13.33
C ARG A 81 -0.68 19.42 13.80
N TRP A 82 -0.86 20.55 14.47
CA TRP A 82 -2.18 21.03 14.92
C TRP A 82 -2.86 21.97 13.93
N SER A 83 -2.24 22.21 12.78
CA SER A 83 -2.75 23.13 11.76
C SER A 83 -3.67 22.42 10.76
N PRO A 84 -4.49 23.18 10.01
CA PRO A 84 -5.28 22.64 8.89
C PRO A 84 -4.44 21.94 7.82
N PHE A 85 -3.13 22.23 7.74
CA PHE A 85 -2.23 21.57 6.81
C PHE A 85 -2.10 20.07 7.09
N MET A 86 -2.01 19.68 8.36
CA MET A 86 -1.93 18.26 8.73
C MET A 86 -3.22 17.52 8.35
N ASN A 87 -4.37 18.16 8.55
CA ASN A 87 -5.66 17.59 8.14
C ASN A 87 -5.74 17.42 6.61
N PHE A 88 -5.26 18.40 5.85
CA PHE A 88 -5.17 18.29 4.39
C PHE A 88 -4.23 17.14 3.96
N TYR A 89 -3.08 16.98 4.63
CA TYR A 89 -2.14 15.90 4.38
C TYR A 89 -2.75 14.51 4.63
N ASP A 90 -3.46 14.34 5.74
CA ASP A 90 -4.15 13.09 6.07
C ASP A 90 -5.25 12.77 5.06
N ILE A 91 -6.05 13.76 4.66
CA ILE A 91 -7.08 13.59 3.63
C ILE A 91 -6.45 13.24 2.28
N LEU A 92 -5.38 13.92 1.89
CA LEU A 92 -4.68 13.68 0.63
C LEU A 92 -4.11 12.25 0.59
N SER A 93 -3.32 11.87 1.60
CA SER A 93 -2.71 10.53 1.68
C SER A 93 -3.77 9.44 1.61
N PHE A 94 -4.85 9.55 2.37
CA PHE A 94 -5.96 8.61 2.34
C PHE A 94 -6.64 8.55 0.96
N ASN A 95 -7.01 9.70 0.41
CA ASN A 95 -7.78 9.80 -0.83
C ASN A 95 -6.95 9.44 -2.07
N THR A 96 -5.62 9.43 -1.97
CA THR A 96 -4.74 8.94 -3.04
C THR A 96 -4.44 7.45 -2.89
N CYS A 97 -4.07 6.99 -1.69
CA CYS A 97 -3.62 5.60 -1.51
C CYS A 97 -4.78 4.60 -1.54
N MET A 98 -5.92 4.92 -0.93
CA MET A 98 -7.03 3.96 -0.82
C MET A 98 -7.65 3.61 -2.17
N PRO A 99 -7.98 4.57 -3.05
CA PRO A 99 -8.49 4.24 -4.39
C PRO A 99 -7.48 3.44 -5.22
N ALA A 100 -6.18 3.72 -5.10
CA ALA A 100 -5.13 2.96 -5.78
C ALA A 100 -5.12 1.48 -5.33
N ILE A 101 -5.19 1.23 -4.02
CA ILE A 101 -5.25 -0.13 -3.46
C ILE A 101 -6.52 -0.86 -3.92
N ILE A 102 -7.68 -0.20 -3.84
CA ILE A 102 -8.96 -0.79 -4.26
C ILE A 102 -8.94 -1.13 -5.75
N TYR A 103 -8.38 -0.24 -6.58
CA TYR A 103 -8.19 -0.47 -8.01
C TYR A 103 -7.32 -1.72 -8.25
N CYS A 104 -6.17 -1.84 -7.58
CA CYS A 104 -5.32 -3.02 -7.67
C CYS A 104 -6.05 -4.31 -7.31
N ILE A 105 -6.77 -4.32 -6.19
CA ILE A 105 -7.52 -5.48 -5.71
C ILE A 105 -8.61 -5.86 -6.72
N PHE A 106 -9.38 -4.90 -7.21
CA PHE A 106 -10.46 -5.14 -8.16
C PHE A 106 -9.96 -5.83 -9.43
N TRP A 107 -8.90 -5.29 -10.05
CA TRP A 107 -8.36 -5.86 -11.27
C TRP A 107 -7.63 -7.18 -11.04
N ALA A 108 -6.97 -7.36 -9.89
CA ALA A 108 -6.39 -8.64 -9.49
C ALA A 108 -7.47 -9.74 -9.39
N LEU A 109 -8.62 -9.42 -8.79
CA LEU A 109 -9.76 -10.34 -8.70
C LEU A 109 -10.38 -10.64 -10.08
N CYS A 110 -10.37 -9.66 -10.99
CA CYS A 110 -10.78 -9.86 -12.38
C CYS A 110 -9.75 -10.62 -13.23
N GLY A 111 -8.60 -11.03 -12.66
CA GLY A 111 -7.54 -11.76 -13.38
C GLY A 111 -6.78 -10.89 -14.39
N ARG A 112 -6.77 -9.57 -14.21
CA ARG A 112 -6.08 -8.61 -15.09
C ARG A 112 -4.95 -7.91 -14.35
N TYR A 113 -3.98 -7.42 -15.11
CA TYR A 113 -2.92 -6.57 -14.58
C TYR A 113 -3.50 -5.19 -14.27
N ALA A 114 -3.26 -4.70 -13.06
CA ALA A 114 -3.71 -3.38 -12.64
C ALA A 114 -2.59 -2.38 -12.95
N GLU A 115 -2.82 -1.51 -13.93
CA GLU A 115 -1.83 -0.54 -14.40
C GLU A 115 -1.98 0.79 -13.66
N LEU A 116 -1.15 0.99 -12.65
CA LEU A 116 -0.95 2.27 -11.99
C LEU A 116 0.21 3.02 -12.63
N PRO A 117 0.03 4.30 -13.02
CA PRO A 117 1.13 5.10 -13.54
C PRO A 117 2.27 5.18 -12.52
N TRP A 118 3.51 5.10 -13.01
CA TRP A 118 4.77 5.11 -12.24
C TRP A 118 5.03 3.85 -11.38
N VAL A 119 4.01 3.32 -10.72
CA VAL A 119 4.14 2.15 -9.84
C VAL A 119 4.28 0.88 -10.68
N SER A 120 3.40 0.66 -11.66
CA SER A 120 3.41 -0.59 -12.45
C SER A 120 4.68 -0.72 -13.29
N ASP A 121 5.19 0.38 -13.86
CA ASP A 121 6.48 0.39 -14.56
C ASP A 121 7.62 -0.08 -13.64
N SER A 122 7.66 0.44 -12.41
CA SER A 122 8.66 0.06 -11.41
C SER A 122 8.54 -1.41 -10.99
N VAL A 123 7.30 -1.92 -10.92
CA VAL A 123 7.01 -3.33 -10.62
C VAL A 123 7.50 -4.23 -11.74
N TYR A 124 7.21 -3.88 -13.00
CA TYR A 124 7.68 -4.65 -14.16
C TYR A 124 9.19 -4.75 -14.18
N MET A 125 9.90 -3.62 -13.98
CA MET A 125 11.36 -3.60 -13.90
C MET A 125 11.91 -4.55 -12.83
N GLN A 126 11.29 -4.58 -11.64
CA GLN A 126 11.76 -5.44 -10.55
C GLN A 126 11.44 -6.91 -10.76
N VAL A 127 10.25 -7.23 -11.26
CA VAL A 127 9.86 -8.61 -11.56
C VAL A 127 10.73 -9.17 -12.68
N GLU A 128 10.97 -8.40 -13.74
CA GLU A 128 11.86 -8.80 -14.86
C GLU A 128 13.31 -8.94 -14.39
N ALA A 129 13.82 -8.01 -13.58
CA ALA A 129 15.17 -8.12 -13.01
C ALA A 129 15.33 -9.41 -12.19
N SER A 130 14.30 -9.83 -11.46
CA SER A 130 14.35 -11.08 -10.70
C SER A 130 14.31 -12.35 -11.56
N GLU A 131 13.89 -12.26 -12.83
CA GLU A 131 13.93 -13.37 -13.79
C GLU A 131 15.29 -13.49 -14.49
N GLN A 132 16.03 -12.40 -14.60
CA GLN A 132 17.34 -12.35 -15.25
C GLN A 132 18.49 -12.83 -14.34
N MET A 133 18.24 -12.98 -13.03
CA MET A 133 19.23 -13.50 -12.07
C MET A 133 19.19 -15.03 -12.04
N PRO A 134 20.30 -15.73 -12.32
CA PRO A 134 20.38 -17.20 -12.35
C PRO A 134 20.18 -17.86 -10.99
#